data_AF-A0A954YPL8-F1
#
_entry.id   AF-A0A954YPL8-F1
#
_cell.length_a   1.000
_cell.length_b   1.000
_cell.length_c   1.000
_cell.angle_alpha   90.00
_cell.angle_beta   90.00
_cell.angle_gamma   90.00
#
_symmetry.space_group_name_H-M   'P 1'
#
loop_
_entity.id
_entity.type
_entity.pdbx_description
1 polymer ?
#
loop_
_entity_poly.entity_id
_entity_poly.type
_entity_poly.pdbx_seq_one_letter_code
_entity_poly.pdbx_strand_id
1 'polypeptide(L)'
;MAIKLHAVDTAIPKSFWHPPDAKHGYPLYPVELQPQGPIWLCPGEFKGLAVISAGLPAIGVTSGESVIHVTDELIKLIGNRVVAIPPDSDAVGAKWAKGIAELLKQKHIESRIVDLDLQESGADIGDWLVSRRVAEQASPDAVRSELFKRFAQASVA
;
A
#
# COMPACT_ATOMS: atom_id res chain seq x y z
N MET A 1 -15.83 -16.90 11.09
CA MET A 1 -15.08 -16.39 9.93
C MET A 1 -15.28 -14.89 9.89
N ALA A 2 -14.20 -14.09 9.84
CA ALA A 2 -14.32 -12.64 9.69
C ALA A 2 -14.61 -12.30 8.23
N ILE A 3 -15.55 -11.39 7.98
CA ILE A 3 -15.90 -10.93 6.63
C ILE A 3 -15.71 -9.41 6.60
N LYS A 4 -15.02 -8.89 5.58
CA LYS A 4 -14.93 -7.45 5.35
C LYS A 4 -16.18 -7.00 4.60
N LEU A 5 -16.91 -6.07 5.20
CA LEU A 5 -18.10 -5.46 4.63
C LEU A 5 -17.75 -4.05 4.16
N HIS A 6 -18.33 -3.64 3.04
CA HIS A 6 -18.22 -2.28 2.53
C HIS A 6 -19.56 -1.57 2.72
N ALA A 7 -19.51 -0.41 3.35
CA ALA A 7 -20.69 0.39 3.56
C ALA A 7 -21.03 1.18 2.29
N VAL A 8 -22.31 1.21 1.95
CA VAL A 8 -22.86 2.10 0.91
C VAL A 8 -23.29 3.44 1.50
N ASP A 9 -23.42 3.51 2.84
CA ASP A 9 -23.86 4.66 3.62
C ASP A 9 -22.68 5.28 4.39
N THR A 10 -22.61 6.61 4.46
CA THR A 10 -21.55 7.38 5.12
C THR A 10 -21.69 7.43 6.65
N ALA A 11 -22.82 6.97 7.20
CA ALA A 11 -23.06 6.93 8.65
C ALA A 11 -22.19 5.88 9.38
N ILE A 12 -21.53 4.99 8.65
CA ILE A 12 -20.64 3.94 9.17
C ILE A 12 -19.32 3.95 8.39
N PRO A 13 -18.22 3.38 8.94
CA PRO A 13 -16.96 3.33 8.21
C PRO A 13 -17.12 2.70 6.82
N LYS A 14 -16.47 3.30 5.81
CA LYS A 14 -16.50 2.87 4.40
C LYS A 14 -16.26 1.36 4.23
N SER A 15 -15.41 0.79 5.08
CA SER A 15 -15.26 -0.66 5.20
C SER A 15 -14.98 -1.05 6.64
N PHE A 16 -15.51 -2.18 7.09
CA PHE A 16 -15.35 -2.71 8.44
C PHE A 16 -15.41 -4.24 8.45
N TRP A 17 -14.87 -4.86 9.49
CA TRP A 17 -14.92 -6.30 9.66
C TRP A 17 -16.13 -6.74 10.49
N HIS A 18 -16.72 -7.89 10.14
CA HIS A 18 -17.80 -8.52 10.87
C HIS A 18 -17.43 -9.96 11.27
N PRO A 19 -17.63 -10.37 12.54
CA PRO A 19 -18.04 -9.51 13.66
C PRO A 19 -16.94 -8.49 14.06
N PRO A 20 -17.28 -7.37 14.71
CA PRO A 20 -16.35 -6.25 14.97
C PRO A 20 -15.15 -6.61 15.86
N ASP A 21 -15.29 -7.68 16.63
CA ASP A 21 -14.32 -8.22 17.59
C ASP A 21 -13.55 -9.44 17.04
N ALA A 22 -13.74 -9.78 15.77
CA ALA A 22 -12.99 -10.85 15.16
C ALA A 22 -11.48 -10.57 15.32
N LYS A 23 -10.74 -11.47 15.96
CA LYS A 23 -9.28 -11.34 16.07
C LYS A 23 -8.69 -11.29 14.67
N HIS A 24 -8.29 -10.10 14.25
CA HIS A 24 -7.64 -9.88 12.97
C HIS A 24 -6.19 -10.35 13.12
N GLY A 25 -5.85 -11.50 12.55
CA GLY A 25 -4.50 -11.66 12.01
C GLY A 25 -4.29 -10.53 11.00
N TYR A 26 -3.07 -10.01 10.88
CA TYR A 26 -2.76 -8.91 9.97
C TYR A 26 -3.07 -9.33 8.52
N PRO A 27 -4.22 -8.95 7.92
CA PRO A 27 -4.65 -9.64 6.72
C PRO A 27 -3.98 -8.99 5.52
N LEU A 28 -3.12 -9.76 4.86
CA LEU A 28 -2.40 -9.37 3.64
C LEU A 28 -3.25 -9.73 2.43
N TYR A 29 -3.75 -8.71 1.72
CA TYR A 29 -4.55 -8.92 0.51
C TYR A 29 -4.64 -7.61 -0.31
N PRO A 30 -4.52 -7.67 -1.65
CA PRO A 30 -4.03 -8.82 -2.43
C PRO A 30 -2.53 -9.06 -2.15
N VAL A 31 -2.03 -10.23 -2.55
CA VAL A 31 -0.60 -10.55 -2.57
C VAL A 31 -0.24 -10.97 -3.98
N GLU A 32 0.51 -10.15 -4.70
CA GLU A 32 1.10 -10.48 -5.99
C GLU A 32 2.58 -10.10 -5.95
N LEU A 33 3.45 -11.09 -6.17
CA LEU A 33 4.89 -10.93 -6.00
C LEU A 33 5.62 -10.90 -7.34
N GLN A 34 4.95 -11.13 -8.47
CA GLN A 34 5.52 -10.96 -9.79
C GLN A 34 5.12 -9.61 -10.40
N PRO A 35 5.97 -9.02 -11.26
CA PRO A 35 7.33 -9.46 -11.59
C PRO A 35 8.35 -9.16 -10.47
N GLN A 36 9.61 -9.56 -10.69
CA GLN A 36 10.73 -9.17 -9.83
C GLN A 36 10.89 -7.63 -9.77
N GLY A 37 11.35 -7.12 -8.62
CA GLY A 37 11.45 -5.68 -8.35
C GLY A 37 11.15 -5.33 -6.88
N PRO A 38 11.01 -4.05 -6.52
CA PRO A 38 10.58 -3.65 -5.18
C PRO A 38 9.13 -4.07 -4.93
N ILE A 39 8.81 -4.55 -3.72
CA ILE A 39 7.43 -4.89 -3.35
C ILE A 39 6.74 -3.64 -2.83
N TRP A 40 5.61 -3.29 -3.42
CA TRP A 40 4.79 -2.16 -2.98
C TRP A 40 3.87 -2.59 -1.83
N LEU A 41 4.15 -2.11 -0.63
CA LEU A 41 3.36 -2.39 0.57
C LEU A 41 2.32 -1.28 0.75
N CYS A 42 1.08 -1.54 0.36
CA CYS A 42 0.04 -0.53 0.25
C CYS A 42 -0.93 -0.55 1.45
N PRO A 43 -1.37 0.62 1.95
CA PRO A 43 -2.32 0.71 3.06
C PRO A 43 -3.77 0.42 2.64
N GLY A 44 -4.04 -0.83 2.28
CA GLY A 44 -5.37 -1.32 1.91
C GLY A 44 -5.40 -2.12 0.61
N GLU A 45 -6.43 -2.93 0.46
CA GLU A 45 -6.55 -3.88 -0.66
C GLU A 45 -6.68 -3.19 -2.02
N PHE A 46 -7.46 -2.12 -2.12
CA PHE A 46 -7.70 -1.45 -3.40
C PHE A 46 -6.44 -0.73 -3.91
N LYS A 47 -5.63 -0.19 -3.00
CA LYS A 47 -4.34 0.41 -3.32
C LYS A 47 -3.36 -0.66 -3.83
N GLY A 48 -3.32 -1.82 -3.17
CA GLY A 48 -2.55 -2.97 -3.65
C GLY A 48 -2.99 -3.44 -5.04
N LEU A 49 -4.29 -3.59 -5.27
CA LEU A 49 -4.86 -3.96 -6.57
C LEU A 49 -4.52 -2.93 -7.66
N ALA A 50 -4.55 -1.63 -7.32
CA ALA A 50 -4.22 -0.57 -8.26
C ALA A 50 -2.75 -0.71 -8.74
N VAL A 51 -1.82 -0.93 -7.82
CA VAL A 51 -0.40 -1.17 -8.17
C VAL A 51 -0.23 -2.44 -9.01
N ILE A 52 -0.91 -3.52 -8.66
CA ILE A 52 -0.89 -4.77 -9.45
C ILE A 52 -1.42 -4.54 -10.87
N SER A 53 -2.47 -3.72 -11.03
CA SER A 53 -3.01 -3.37 -12.35
C SER A 53 -2.03 -2.55 -13.22
N ALA A 54 -1.03 -1.93 -12.59
CA ALA A 54 0.10 -1.28 -13.27
C ALA A 54 1.25 -2.26 -13.59
N GLY A 55 1.09 -3.56 -13.32
CA GLY A 55 2.08 -4.61 -13.60
C GLY A 55 3.24 -4.60 -12.60
N LEU A 56 3.00 -4.20 -11.36
CA LEU A 56 3.98 -4.13 -10.29
C LEU A 56 3.62 -5.10 -9.15
N PRO A 57 4.62 -5.69 -8.48
CA PRO A 57 4.39 -6.57 -7.33
C PRO A 57 3.93 -5.74 -6.12
N ALA A 58 2.83 -6.15 -5.48
CA ALA A 58 2.28 -5.44 -4.35
C ALA A 58 1.64 -6.36 -3.30
N ILE A 59 1.59 -5.84 -2.07
CA ILE A 59 0.88 -6.43 -0.94
C ILE A 59 -0.01 -5.35 -0.34
N GLY A 60 -1.31 -5.62 -0.24
CA GLY A 60 -2.24 -4.75 0.50
C GLY A 60 -2.31 -5.11 1.98
N VAL A 61 -2.24 -4.11 2.86
CA VAL A 61 -2.43 -4.24 4.32
C VAL A 61 -3.87 -3.86 4.67
N THR A 62 -4.72 -4.85 4.92
CA THR A 62 -6.18 -4.62 5.06
C THR A 62 -6.65 -4.22 6.45
N SER A 63 -5.73 -4.17 7.43
CA SER A 63 -5.98 -3.64 8.78
C SER A 63 -6.12 -2.11 8.82
N GLY A 64 -5.83 -1.43 7.71
CA GLY A 64 -5.81 0.03 7.63
C GLY A 64 -4.58 0.67 8.27
N GLU A 65 -4.48 2.00 8.16
CA GLU A 65 -3.30 2.78 8.54
C GLU A 65 -3.22 3.11 10.04
N SER A 66 -4.31 2.91 10.78
CA SER A 66 -4.32 3.04 12.24
C SER A 66 -3.53 1.93 12.94
N VAL A 67 -3.17 0.86 12.21
CA VAL A 67 -2.40 -0.25 12.72
C VAL A 67 -1.01 -0.27 12.08
N ILE A 68 0.02 -0.19 12.93
CA ILE A 68 1.43 -0.18 12.54
C ILE A 68 2.06 -1.46 13.07
N HIS A 69 2.21 -2.46 12.21
CA HIS A 69 2.76 -3.76 12.57
C HIS A 69 3.30 -4.48 11.33
N VAL A 70 4.31 -5.33 11.53
CA VAL A 70 4.94 -6.16 10.49
C VAL A 70 4.99 -7.58 11.03
N THR A 71 4.31 -8.51 10.36
CA THR A 71 4.26 -9.93 10.77
C THR A 71 5.42 -10.73 10.20
N ASP A 72 5.73 -11.87 10.83
CA ASP A 72 6.71 -12.82 10.28
C ASP A 72 6.28 -13.38 8.92
N GLU A 73 4.97 -13.48 8.66
CA GLU A 73 4.44 -13.86 7.35
C GLU A 73 4.74 -12.80 6.29
N LEU A 74 4.51 -11.52 6.60
CA LEU A 74 4.87 -10.41 5.72
C LEU A 74 6.37 -10.42 5.42
N ILE A 75 7.21 -10.61 6.45
CA ILE A 75 8.66 -10.71 6.29
C ILE A 75 9.05 -11.87 5.36
N LYS A 76 8.43 -13.05 5.52
CA LYS A 76 8.68 -14.20 4.64
C LYS A 76 8.29 -13.92 3.19
N LEU A 77 7.18 -13.23 2.95
CA LEU A 77 6.72 -12.84 1.61
C LEU A 77 7.65 -11.81 0.96
N ILE A 78 8.11 -10.83 1.74
CA ILE A 78 9.07 -9.82 1.27
C ILE A 78 10.40 -10.47 0.89
N GLY A 79 10.87 -11.43 1.69
CA GLY A 79 12.16 -12.07 1.50
C GLY A 79 13.30 -11.06 1.58
N ASN A 80 14.14 -11.00 0.54
CA ASN A 80 15.28 -10.08 0.44
C ASN A 80 15.00 -8.84 -0.44
N ARG A 81 13.74 -8.59 -0.79
CA ARG A 81 13.37 -7.51 -1.71
C ARG A 81 13.22 -6.19 -0.96
N VAL A 82 13.55 -5.11 -1.65
CA VAL A 82 13.30 -3.74 -1.14
C VAL A 82 11.80 -3.47 -1.13
N VAL A 83 11.32 -2.78 -0.10
CA VAL A 83 9.90 -2.42 0.05
C VAL A 83 9.67 -0.97 -0.35
N ALA A 84 8.70 -0.72 -1.22
CA ALA A 84 8.16 0.60 -1.54
C ALA A 84 6.91 0.86 -0.71
N ILE A 85 6.84 1.98 0.00
CA ILE A 85 5.71 2.34 0.87
C ILE A 85 5.10 3.64 0.35
N PRO A 86 3.98 3.58 -0.40
CA PRO A 86 3.23 4.77 -0.80
C PRO A 86 2.20 5.14 0.28
N PRO A 87 2.43 6.16 1.13
CA PRO A 87 1.44 6.60 2.10
C PRO A 87 0.27 7.31 1.42
N ASP A 88 -0.87 7.35 2.09
CA ASP A 88 -1.93 8.33 1.78
C ASP A 88 -1.40 9.74 2.08
N SER A 89 -1.88 10.75 1.36
CA SER A 89 -1.45 12.16 1.48
C SER A 89 -2.07 12.86 2.69
N ASP A 90 -1.99 12.25 3.86
CA ASP A 90 -2.43 12.86 5.12
C ASP A 90 -1.49 12.51 6.29
N ALA A 91 -1.80 13.03 7.48
CA ALA A 91 -1.00 12.81 8.67
C ALA A 91 -1.03 11.35 9.16
N VAL A 92 -2.11 10.63 8.89
CA VAL A 92 -2.29 9.23 9.30
C VAL A 92 -1.42 8.33 8.41
N GLY A 93 -1.47 8.51 7.09
CA GLY A 93 -0.63 7.80 6.14
C GLY A 93 0.85 8.10 6.34
N ALA A 94 1.23 9.36 6.58
CA ALA A 94 2.61 9.73 6.90
C ALA A 94 3.13 9.04 8.19
N LYS A 95 2.29 8.95 9.23
CA LYS A 95 2.64 8.25 10.47
C LYS A 95 2.75 6.75 10.25
N TRP A 96 1.82 6.17 9.49
CA TRP A 96 1.82 4.74 9.18
C TRP A 96 3.08 4.34 8.41
N ALA A 97 3.42 5.06 7.33
CA ALA A 97 4.58 4.74 6.52
C ALA A 97 5.91 4.82 7.30
N LYS A 98 6.07 5.83 8.16
CA LYS A 98 7.23 5.93 9.06
C LYS A 98 7.31 4.75 10.02
N GLY A 99 6.20 4.41 10.66
CA GLY A 99 6.17 3.29 11.61
C GLY A 99 6.45 1.93 10.94
N ILE A 100 5.91 1.70 9.74
CA ILE A 100 6.22 0.50 8.96
C ILE A 100 7.70 0.47 8.56
N ALA A 101 8.26 1.59 8.08
CA ALA A 101 9.67 1.68 7.72
C ALA A 101 10.59 1.38 8.92
N GLU A 102 10.29 1.92 10.11
CA GLU A 102 11.03 1.63 11.35
C GLU A 102 10.98 0.14 11.71
N LEU A 103 9.81 -0.51 11.59
CA LEU A 103 9.66 -1.93 11.85
C LEU A 103 10.41 -2.80 10.83
N LEU A 104 10.38 -2.45 9.54
CA LEU A 104 11.13 -3.15 8.49
C LEU A 104 12.65 -2.99 8.70
N LYS A 105 13.10 -1.80 9.10
CA LYS A 105 14.49 -1.54 9.45
C LYS A 105 14.98 -2.38 10.63
N GLN A 106 14.16 -2.55 11.67
CA GLN A 106 14.47 -3.46 12.79
C GLN A 106 14.61 -4.92 12.35
N LYS A 107 14.02 -5.29 11.21
CA LYS A 107 14.12 -6.61 10.58
C LYS A 107 15.19 -6.67 9.48
N HIS A 108 16.00 -5.62 9.33
CA HIS A 108 17.04 -5.50 8.31
C HIS A 108 16.52 -5.58 6.86
N ILE A 109 15.28 -5.12 6.64
CA ILE A 109 14.67 -5.01 5.32
C ILE A 109 14.82 -3.57 4.84
N GLU A 110 15.42 -3.37 3.67
CA GLU A 110 15.46 -2.04 3.03
C GLU A 110 14.04 -1.62 2.66
N SER A 111 13.68 -0.39 3.02
CA SER A 111 12.40 0.20 2.62
C SER A 111 12.57 1.65 2.20
N ARG A 112 11.64 2.13 1.37
CA ARG A 112 11.61 3.51 0.87
C ARG A 112 10.18 4.03 0.93
N ILE A 113 10.00 5.20 1.51
CA ILE A 113 8.73 5.91 1.50
C ILE A 113 8.63 6.66 0.16
N VAL A 114 7.64 6.31 -0.65
CA VAL A 114 7.49 6.83 -2.02
C VAL A 114 6.46 7.95 -2.04
N ASP A 115 6.94 9.18 -2.24
CA ASP A 115 6.09 10.36 -2.40
C ASP A 115 5.54 10.46 -3.83
N LEU A 116 4.21 10.47 -3.94
CA LEU A 116 3.48 10.56 -5.21
C LEU A 116 3.08 12.00 -5.57
N ASP A 117 3.43 12.99 -4.74
CA ASP A 117 3.13 14.42 -4.94
C ASP A 117 1.62 14.71 -5.05
N LEU A 118 0.85 13.98 -4.23
CA LEU A 118 -0.61 14.09 -4.15
C LEU A 118 -1.00 15.37 -3.40
N GLN A 119 -1.78 16.23 -4.05
CA GLN A 119 -2.13 17.56 -3.54
C GLN A 119 -3.37 17.56 -2.63
N GLU A 120 -4.28 16.62 -2.86
CA GLU A 120 -5.51 16.50 -2.06
C GLU A 120 -5.23 15.67 -0.79
N SER A 121 -5.71 16.12 0.36
CA SER A 121 -5.52 15.41 1.62
C SER A 121 -6.28 14.08 1.63
N GLY A 122 -5.57 13.00 1.97
CA GLY A 122 -6.16 11.65 2.01
C GLY A 122 -6.33 11.00 0.63
N ALA A 123 -5.79 11.61 -0.43
CA ALA A 123 -5.64 10.94 -1.70
C ALA A 123 -4.58 9.84 -1.59
N ASP A 124 -4.71 8.81 -2.43
CA ASP A 124 -3.85 7.64 -2.38
C ASP A 124 -3.27 7.24 -3.76
N ILE A 125 -2.47 6.17 -3.78
CA ILE A 125 -1.87 5.65 -5.01
C ILE A 125 -2.92 5.20 -6.04
N GLY A 126 -4.12 4.80 -5.60
CA GLY A 126 -5.26 4.54 -6.46
C GLY A 126 -5.74 5.80 -7.17
N ASP A 127 -5.91 6.91 -6.44
CA ASP A 127 -6.27 8.21 -7.04
C ASP A 127 -5.20 8.69 -8.03
N TRP A 128 -3.92 8.55 -7.65
CA TRP A 128 -2.80 8.83 -8.52
C TRP A 128 -2.86 7.99 -9.81
N LEU A 129 -3.10 6.69 -9.69
CA LEU A 129 -3.19 5.79 -10.84
C LEU A 129 -4.40 6.11 -11.73
N VAL A 130 -5.55 6.42 -11.15
CA VAL A 130 -6.77 6.78 -11.90
C VAL A 130 -6.55 8.08 -12.67
N SER A 131 -5.99 9.12 -12.05
CA SER A 131 -5.70 10.38 -12.76
C SER A 131 -4.77 10.15 -13.96
N ARG A 132 -3.69 9.37 -13.81
CA ARG A 132 -2.77 9.04 -14.90
C ARG A 132 -3.40 8.17 -15.99
N ARG A 133 -4.05 7.06 -15.61
CA ARG A 133 -4.58 6.06 -16.57
C ARG A 133 -5.83 6.55 -17.29
N VAL A 134 -6.71 7.27 -16.59
CA VAL A 134 -8.03 7.65 -17.09
C VAL A 134 -8.01 9.08 -17.62
N ALA A 135 -7.61 10.05 -16.79
CA ALA A 135 -7.67 11.46 -17.18
C ALA A 135 -6.57 11.80 -18.21
N GLU A 136 -5.35 11.32 -17.99
CA GLU A 136 -4.22 11.58 -18.90
C GLU A 136 -4.04 10.51 -20.00
N GLN A 137 -4.87 9.45 -19.98
CA GLN A 137 -4.78 8.32 -20.92
C GLN A 137 -3.38 7.67 -21.01
N ALA A 138 -2.62 7.69 -19.92
CA ALA A 138 -1.29 7.10 -19.89
C ALA A 138 -1.36 5.57 -20.09
N SER A 139 -0.40 5.02 -20.84
CA SER A 139 -0.29 3.57 -20.99
C SER A 139 0.13 2.89 -19.68
N PRO A 140 -0.17 1.59 -19.48
CA PRO A 140 0.33 0.83 -18.33
C PRO A 140 1.84 0.95 -18.14
N ASP A 141 2.61 0.90 -19.24
CA ASP A 141 4.07 0.98 -19.20
C ASP A 141 4.58 2.36 -18.79
N ALA A 142 3.92 3.44 -19.22
CA ALA A 142 4.27 4.80 -18.82
C ALA A 142 4.06 4.99 -17.30
N VAL A 143 2.92 4.52 -16.80
CA VAL A 143 2.58 4.54 -15.37
C VAL A 143 3.58 3.74 -14.55
N ARG A 144 3.86 2.51 -14.98
CA ARG A 144 4.86 1.64 -14.33
C ARG A 144 6.22 2.31 -14.27
N SER A 145 6.64 2.94 -15.37
CA SER A 145 7.94 3.61 -15.47
C SER A 145 8.05 4.80 -14.53
N GLU A 146 6.99 5.61 -14.41
CA GLU A 146 6.96 6.73 -13.47
C GLU A 146 6.96 6.24 -12.01
N LEU A 147 6.21 5.20 -11.65
CA LEU A 147 6.27 4.60 -10.32
C LEU A 147 7.68 4.10 -9.96
N PHE A 148 8.37 3.45 -10.91
CA PHE A 148 9.77 3.06 -10.72
C PHE A 148 10.70 4.25 -10.53
N LYS A 149 10.50 5.32 -11.29
CA LYS A 149 11.28 6.56 -11.14
C LYS A 149 11.08 7.18 -9.76
N ARG A 150 9.83 7.26 -9.28
CA ARG A 150 9.50 7.75 -7.93
C ARG A 150 10.17 6.90 -6.85
N PHE A 151 10.10 5.58 -6.98
CA PHE A 151 10.82 4.66 -6.09
C PHE A 151 12.35 4.86 -6.11
N ALA A 152 12.94 5.07 -7.30
CA ALA A 152 14.37 5.31 -7.43
C ALA A 152 14.83 6.64 -6.82
N GLN A 153 13.95 7.65 -6.84
CA GLN A 153 14.17 8.97 -6.23
C GLN A 153 13.90 8.98 -4.72
N ALA A 154 13.11 8.03 -4.21
CA ALA A 154 12.84 7.90 -2.79
C ALA A 154 14.11 7.54 -2.02
N SER A 155 14.35 8.25 -0.92
CA SER A 155 15.43 7.94 0.01
C SER A 155 15.15 6.64 0.76
N VAL A 156 16.22 5.92 1.10
CA VAL A 156 16.14 4.79 2.04
C VAL A 156 15.66 5.31 3.40
N ALA A 157 14.66 4.64 3.96
CA ALA A 157 14.04 4.99 5.24
C ALA A 157 14.78 4.37 6.45
#